data_AF-A0AAQ2IRR6-F1
#
_entry.id   AF-A0AAQ2IRR6-F1
#
_cell.length_a   1.000
_cell.length_b   1.000
_cell.length_c   1.000
_cell.angle_alpha   90.00
_cell.angle_beta   90.00
_cell.angle_gamma   90.00
#
_symmetry.space_group_name_H-M   'P 1'
#
loop_
_entity.id
_entity.type
_entity.pdbx_description
1 polymer ?
#
loop_
_entity_poly.entity_id
_entity_poly.type
_entity_poly.pdbx_seq_one_letter_code
_entity_poly.pdbx_strand_id
1 'polypeptide(L)'
;MYQFNGLTAWTFQALLIDMAVIVALFVSLKYIKGWVSNLHANDEITEKDNFAFGLSFAGGLAGLAIVISGISSGAFASSLAQEALQMAGYGIVGIILIKLGHFFQDKVALRKVNLHDEIVKGNVTSALIDFGHVVSVAIVIRSALLWVLTEGWYGLPIVVAAFIIGNICMLLVSQYRVQLFKRTNKSGDCLQQAIKDNNIAVGIRYAGFLIGSALALTAASGLAPYVADNINSSLLYWSIAALGSIVLFIVLHLIMIKIILAGKDISDEVNRQKNVGVAAISAALSFAIGTTMASLLGA
;
A
#
# COMPACT_ATOMS: atom_id res chain seq x y z
N MET A 1 39.58 -8.76 -15.40
CA MET A 1 38.24 -8.72 -14.75
C MET A 1 37.56 -10.03 -15.08
N TYR A 2 37.30 -10.90 -14.10
CA TYR A 2 36.55 -12.13 -14.33
C TYR A 2 35.06 -11.79 -14.39
N GLN A 3 34.45 -11.90 -15.57
CA GLN A 3 33.00 -11.78 -15.77
C GLN A 3 32.40 -13.18 -15.67
N PHE A 4 31.50 -13.38 -14.70
CA PHE A 4 30.57 -14.51 -14.70
C PHE A 4 29.20 -13.95 -15.07
N ASN A 5 28.67 -14.33 -16.25
CA ASN A 5 27.33 -13.92 -16.73
C ASN A 5 27.06 -12.40 -16.73
N GLY A 6 28.05 -11.58 -17.11
CA GLY A 6 27.86 -10.11 -17.23
C GLY A 6 27.79 -9.36 -15.89
N LEU A 7 27.82 -10.06 -14.75
CA LEU A 7 27.97 -9.44 -13.44
C LEU A 7 29.46 -9.17 -13.17
N THR A 8 29.76 -7.94 -12.76
CA THR A 8 31.10 -7.58 -12.31
C THR A 8 31.26 -7.97 -10.84
N ALA A 9 32.51 -8.12 -10.38
CA ALA A 9 32.77 -8.36 -8.95
C ALA A 9 32.15 -7.25 -8.08
N TRP A 10 32.15 -6.02 -8.59
CA TRP A 10 31.50 -4.86 -7.99
C TRP A 10 29.99 -5.07 -7.79
N THR A 11 29.24 -5.40 -8.87
CA THR A 11 27.79 -5.58 -8.78
C THR A 11 27.40 -6.72 -7.85
N PHE A 12 28.20 -7.79 -7.82
CA PHE A 12 27.97 -8.89 -6.88
C PHE A 12 28.15 -8.46 -5.41
N GLN A 13 29.18 -7.67 -5.12
CA GLN A 13 29.42 -7.15 -3.77
C GLN A 13 28.31 -6.19 -3.32
N ALA A 14 27.85 -5.30 -4.20
CA ALA A 14 26.75 -4.38 -3.90
C ALA A 14 25.45 -5.15 -3.58
N LEU A 15 25.08 -6.14 -4.40
CA LEU A 15 23.90 -6.98 -4.16
C LEU A 15 23.95 -7.74 -2.82
N LEU A 16 25.12 -8.23 -2.41
CA LEU A 16 25.27 -8.91 -1.12
C LEU A 16 25.07 -7.95 0.06
N ILE A 17 25.56 -6.72 -0.05
CA ILE A 17 25.35 -5.68 0.96
C ILE A 17 23.87 -5.31 1.04
N ASP A 18 23.22 -5.10 -0.10
CA ASP A 18 21.79 -4.81 -0.15
C ASP A 18 20.97 -5.92 0.50
N MET A 19 21.27 -7.17 0.18
CA MET A 19 20.60 -8.32 0.78
C MET A 19 20.78 -8.36 2.31
N ALA A 20 21.99 -8.09 2.80
CA ALA A 20 22.26 -8.04 4.24
C ALA A 20 21.46 -6.91 4.93
N VAL A 21 21.41 -5.72 4.33
CA VAL A 21 20.64 -4.59 4.84
C VAL A 21 19.13 -4.88 4.80
N ILE A 22 18.62 -5.46 3.71
CA ILE A 22 17.21 -5.85 3.56
C ILE A 22 16.80 -6.83 4.66
N VAL A 23 17.62 -7.87 4.91
CA VAL A 23 17.37 -8.82 6.00
C VAL A 23 17.35 -8.11 7.35
N ALA A 24 18.29 -7.20 7.61
CA ALA A 24 18.33 -6.41 8.83
C ALA A 24 17.06 -5.53 9.00
N LEU A 25 16.57 -4.92 7.93
CA LEU A 25 15.33 -4.13 7.94
C LEU A 25 14.10 -5.00 8.26
N PHE A 26 13.96 -6.18 7.65
CA PHE A 26 12.87 -7.12 7.98
C PHE A 26 12.94 -7.59 9.44
N VAL A 27 14.13 -7.91 9.92
CA VAL A 27 14.36 -8.29 11.33
C VAL A 27 14.00 -7.12 12.26
N SER A 28 14.37 -5.89 11.92
CA SER A 28 14.02 -4.70 12.71
C SER A 28 12.51 -4.50 12.86
N LEU A 29 11.72 -4.82 11.81
CA LEU A 29 10.27 -4.68 11.82
C LEU A 29 9.62 -5.57 12.88
N LYS A 30 10.17 -6.78 13.09
CA LYS A 30 9.73 -7.69 14.17
C LYS A 30 9.82 -7.01 15.54
N TYR A 31 10.96 -6.36 15.83
CA TYR A 31 11.18 -5.67 17.09
C TYR A 31 10.33 -4.41 17.24
N ILE A 32 10.20 -3.62 16.16
CA ILE A 32 9.37 -2.40 16.15
C ILE A 32 7.91 -2.74 16.43
N LYS A 33 7.36 -3.80 15.82
CA LYS A 33 5.95 -4.16 16.02
C LYS A 33 5.69 -4.71 17.43
N GLY A 34 6.61 -5.47 18.00
CA GLY A 34 6.53 -5.87 19.42
C GLY A 34 6.56 -4.65 20.37
N TRP A 35 7.37 -3.64 20.07
CA TRP A 35 7.44 -2.44 20.90
C TRP A 35 6.21 -1.53 20.77
N VAL A 36 5.72 -1.29 19.55
CA VAL A 36 4.60 -0.36 19.27
C VAL A 36 3.26 -0.89 19.79
N SER A 37 3.08 -2.22 19.81
CA SER A 37 1.83 -2.82 20.30
C SER A 37 1.76 -2.96 21.82
N ASN A 38 2.84 -2.65 22.55
CA ASN A 38 2.98 -2.91 23.99
C ASN A 38 2.65 -4.37 24.38
N LEU A 39 2.81 -5.27 23.42
CA LEU A 39 2.52 -6.69 23.47
C LEU A 39 3.71 -7.40 22.85
N HIS A 40 4.20 -8.48 23.45
CA HIS A 40 5.22 -9.28 22.80
C HIS A 40 4.60 -9.94 21.57
N ALA A 41 5.09 -9.59 20.38
CA ALA A 41 4.55 -10.08 19.12
C ALA A 41 4.59 -11.62 19.01
N ASN A 42 5.51 -12.29 19.72
CA ASN A 42 5.51 -13.74 19.81
C ASN A 42 4.31 -14.21 20.65
N ASP A 43 4.15 -13.74 21.88
CA ASP A 43 3.07 -14.15 22.80
C ASP A 43 1.67 -13.95 22.16
N GLU A 44 1.43 -12.85 21.45
CA GLU A 44 0.16 -12.63 20.74
C GLU A 44 -0.10 -13.60 19.57
N ILE A 45 0.95 -13.98 18.84
CA ILE A 45 0.84 -14.83 17.65
C ILE A 45 0.86 -16.32 18.00
N THR A 46 1.70 -16.72 18.97
CA THR A 46 1.94 -18.13 19.30
C THR A 46 1.28 -18.60 20.60
N GLU A 47 0.92 -17.70 21.52
CA GLU A 47 0.27 -18.09 22.78
C GLU A 47 -1.22 -17.70 22.82
N LYS A 48 -1.62 -16.60 22.19
CA LYS A 48 -3.03 -16.15 22.14
C LYS A 48 -3.76 -16.49 20.84
N ASP A 49 -3.09 -17.08 19.85
CA ASP A 49 -3.64 -17.41 18.53
C ASP A 49 -4.39 -16.24 17.86
N ASN A 50 -3.88 -15.00 18.02
CA ASN A 50 -4.54 -13.84 17.44
C ASN A 50 -4.27 -13.73 15.92
N PHE A 51 -5.11 -14.40 15.15
CA PHE A 51 -5.07 -14.39 13.68
C PHE A 51 -5.11 -12.97 13.09
N ALA A 52 -5.87 -12.05 13.70
CA ALA A 52 -5.97 -10.68 13.24
C ALA A 52 -4.63 -9.94 13.39
N PHE A 53 -3.95 -10.12 14.52
CA PHE A 53 -2.62 -9.54 14.74
C PHE A 53 -1.59 -10.09 13.74
N GLY A 54 -1.62 -11.41 13.51
CA GLY A 54 -0.77 -12.08 12.52
C GLY A 54 -0.97 -11.53 11.10
N LEU A 55 -2.22 -11.35 10.68
CA LEU A 55 -2.54 -10.77 9.37
C LEU A 55 -2.06 -9.32 9.22
N SER A 56 -2.26 -8.48 10.25
CA SER A 56 -1.68 -7.13 10.28
C SER A 56 -0.14 -7.17 10.22
N PHE A 57 0.50 -8.18 10.83
CA PHE A 57 1.97 -8.32 10.81
C PHE A 57 2.47 -8.68 9.41
N ALA A 58 1.78 -9.61 8.74
CA ALA A 58 2.02 -9.94 7.35
C ALA A 58 1.86 -8.71 6.43
N GLY A 59 0.89 -7.83 6.71
CA GLY A 59 0.72 -6.56 5.98
C GLY A 59 1.93 -5.64 6.12
N GLY A 60 2.49 -5.52 7.33
CA GLY A 60 3.74 -4.80 7.58
C GLY A 60 4.92 -5.35 6.77
N LEU A 61 5.11 -6.67 6.78
CA LEU A 61 6.16 -7.34 6.00
C LEU A 61 5.97 -7.12 4.50
N ALA A 62 4.76 -7.31 3.98
CA ALA A 62 4.43 -7.10 2.58
C ALA A 62 4.67 -5.64 2.16
N GLY A 63 4.25 -4.68 2.98
CA GLY A 63 4.48 -3.26 2.74
C GLY A 63 5.97 -2.91 2.67
N LEU A 64 6.78 -3.43 3.60
CA LEU A 64 8.22 -3.23 3.58
C LEU A 64 8.86 -3.85 2.33
N ALA A 65 8.46 -5.06 1.94
CA ALA A 65 8.96 -5.72 0.72
C ALA A 65 8.67 -4.88 -0.54
N ILE A 66 7.46 -4.32 -0.64
CA ILE A 66 7.05 -3.46 -1.76
C ILE A 66 7.91 -2.19 -1.81
N VAL A 67 8.13 -1.52 -0.67
CA VAL A 67 8.98 -0.32 -0.63
C VAL A 67 10.42 -0.64 -1.01
N ILE A 68 10.99 -1.71 -0.44
CA ILE A 68 12.35 -2.18 -0.75
C ILE A 68 12.51 -2.44 -2.25
N SER A 69 11.52 -3.02 -2.91
CA SER A 69 11.59 -3.25 -4.37
C SER A 69 11.69 -1.95 -5.18
N GLY A 70 11.17 -0.82 -4.66
CA GLY A 70 11.36 0.50 -5.26
C GLY A 70 12.77 1.04 -5.02
N ILE A 71 13.29 0.88 -3.80
CA ILE A 71 14.64 1.31 -3.42
C ILE A 71 15.69 0.56 -4.23
N SER A 72 15.54 -0.76 -4.36
CA SER A 72 16.49 -1.63 -5.08
C SER A 72 16.45 -1.50 -6.60
N SER A 73 15.55 -0.68 -7.15
CA SER A 73 15.49 -0.39 -8.59
C SER A 73 16.41 0.77 -9.01
N GLY A 74 17.01 1.47 -8.03
CA GLY A 74 17.99 2.53 -8.29
C GLY A 74 19.35 2.01 -8.75
N ALA A 75 20.19 2.91 -9.26
CA ALA A 75 21.57 2.58 -9.62
C ALA A 75 22.43 2.35 -8.37
N PHE A 76 23.40 1.43 -8.48
CA PHE A 76 24.39 1.22 -7.41
C PHE A 76 25.22 2.49 -7.18
N ALA A 77 25.50 2.77 -5.91
CA ALA A 77 26.37 3.85 -5.48
C ALA A 77 27.84 3.63 -5.92
N SER A 78 28.68 4.65 -5.75
CA SER A 78 30.09 4.58 -6.16
C SER A 78 31.00 3.76 -5.22
N SER A 79 30.52 3.44 -4.02
CA SER A 79 31.28 2.70 -3.01
C SER A 79 30.37 1.86 -2.11
N LEU A 80 30.88 0.74 -1.58
CA LEU A 80 30.10 -0.22 -0.81
C LEU A 80 29.53 0.40 0.47
N ALA A 81 30.26 1.34 1.08
CA ALA A 81 29.80 2.09 2.24
C ALA A 81 28.64 3.04 1.90
N GLN A 82 28.70 3.69 0.73
CA GLN A 82 27.59 4.54 0.26
C GLN A 82 26.37 3.71 -0.12
N GLU A 83 26.56 2.55 -0.75
CA GLU A 83 25.47 1.60 -1.06
C GLU A 83 24.73 1.20 0.22
N ALA A 84 25.47 0.69 1.21
CA ALA A 84 24.90 0.30 2.50
C ALA A 84 24.16 1.46 3.18
N LEU A 85 24.74 2.66 3.15
CA LEU A 85 24.15 3.86 3.76
C LEU A 85 22.87 4.29 3.04
N GLN A 86 22.84 4.25 1.71
CA GLN A 86 21.65 4.58 0.92
C GLN A 86 20.57 3.53 1.14
N MET A 87 20.85 2.24 0.94
CA MET A 87 19.88 1.17 1.14
C MET A 87 19.28 1.21 2.56
N ALA A 88 20.11 1.36 3.60
CA ALA A 88 19.64 1.46 4.98
C ALA A 88 18.84 2.74 5.21
N GLY A 89 19.33 3.88 4.73
CA GLY A 89 18.68 5.18 4.90
C GLY A 89 17.31 5.27 4.25
N TYR A 90 17.21 4.89 2.97
CA TYR A 90 15.93 4.82 2.26
C TYR A 90 15.01 3.77 2.88
N GLY A 91 15.54 2.64 3.33
CA GLY A 91 14.76 1.62 4.04
C GLY A 91 14.13 2.15 5.32
N ILE A 92 14.90 2.86 6.15
CA ILE A 92 14.40 3.49 7.39
C ILE A 92 13.36 4.57 7.07
N VAL A 93 13.63 5.44 6.09
CA VAL A 93 12.66 6.46 5.68
C VAL A 93 11.38 5.81 5.15
N GLY A 94 11.50 4.74 4.36
CA GLY A 94 10.39 3.93 3.88
C GLY A 94 9.51 3.40 5.02
N ILE A 95 10.11 2.84 6.07
CA ILE A 95 9.39 2.37 7.27
C ILE A 95 8.65 3.54 7.95
N ILE A 96 9.29 4.71 8.08
CA ILE A 96 8.68 5.91 8.66
C ILE A 96 7.48 6.35 7.81
N LEU A 97 7.63 6.42 6.49
CA LEU A 97 6.57 6.81 5.57
C LEU A 97 5.39 5.81 5.60
N ILE A 98 5.65 4.50 5.66
CA ILE A 98 4.61 3.49 5.85
C ILE A 98 3.81 3.79 7.12
N LYS A 99 4.49 4.01 8.24
CA LYS A 99 3.83 4.27 9.54
C LYS A 99 3.00 5.56 9.51
N LEU A 100 3.52 6.64 8.94
CA LEU A 100 2.82 7.92 8.83
C LEU A 100 1.61 7.84 7.89
N GLY A 101 1.78 7.24 6.71
CA GLY A 101 0.70 7.07 5.74
C GLY A 101 -0.39 6.16 6.30
N HIS A 102 -0.01 5.05 6.95
CA HIS A 102 -0.93 4.14 7.60
C HIS A 102 -1.77 4.85 8.68
N PHE A 103 -1.10 5.59 9.58
CA PHE A 103 -1.77 6.36 10.63
C PHE A 103 -2.79 7.36 10.05
N PHE A 104 -2.42 8.05 8.97
CA PHE A 104 -3.30 9.01 8.32
C PHE A 104 -4.52 8.33 7.69
N GLN A 105 -4.34 7.21 7.00
CA GLN A 105 -5.45 6.43 6.43
C GLN A 105 -6.41 5.92 7.52
N ASP A 106 -5.89 5.28 8.56
CA ASP A 106 -6.72 4.73 9.65
C ASP A 106 -7.52 5.83 10.36
N LYS A 107 -6.83 6.84 10.88
CA LYS A 107 -7.46 7.82 11.78
C LYS A 107 -8.40 8.79 11.05
N VAL A 108 -8.05 9.21 9.84
CA VAL A 108 -8.83 10.23 9.12
C VAL A 108 -10.00 9.60 8.37
N ALA A 109 -9.82 8.41 7.80
CA ALA A 109 -10.88 7.73 7.08
C ALA A 109 -11.91 7.05 7.98
N LEU A 110 -11.47 6.34 9.02
CA LEU A 110 -12.32 5.46 9.81
C LEU A 110 -12.59 6.03 11.21
N ARG A 111 -13.00 7.30 11.30
CA ARG A 111 -13.16 8.05 12.56
C ARG A 111 -14.00 7.40 13.69
N LYS A 112 -14.82 6.39 13.39
CA LYS A 112 -15.71 5.70 14.35
C LYS A 112 -15.17 4.35 14.86
N VAL A 113 -14.03 3.90 14.34
CA VAL A 113 -13.35 2.64 14.69
C VAL A 113 -11.88 2.94 14.91
N ASN A 114 -11.28 2.28 15.89
CA ASN A 114 -9.83 2.19 15.99
C ASN A 114 -9.44 0.79 15.52
N LEU A 115 -8.76 0.69 14.38
CA LEU A 115 -8.39 -0.62 13.82
C LEU A 115 -7.44 -1.37 14.76
N HIS A 116 -6.51 -0.67 15.40
CA HIS A 116 -5.57 -1.28 16.34
C HIS A 116 -6.29 -1.96 17.51
N ASP A 117 -7.21 -1.24 18.18
CA ASP A 117 -7.96 -1.79 19.32
C ASP A 117 -8.80 -3.01 18.91
N GLU A 118 -9.36 -3.00 17.71
CA GLU A 118 -10.14 -4.12 17.19
C GLU A 118 -9.25 -5.31 16.80
N ILE A 119 -8.05 -5.07 16.26
CA ILE A 119 -7.07 -6.13 15.96
C ILE A 119 -6.59 -6.81 17.24
N VAL A 120 -6.34 -6.05 18.31
CA VAL A 120 -5.99 -6.61 19.63
C VAL A 120 -7.11 -7.51 20.17
N LYS A 121 -8.38 -7.22 19.84
CA LYS A 121 -9.54 -8.06 20.18
C LYS A 121 -9.75 -9.25 19.21
N GLY A 122 -8.89 -9.45 18.22
CA GLY A 122 -9.02 -10.54 17.25
C GLY A 122 -9.95 -10.26 16.07
N ASN A 123 -10.30 -8.99 15.79
CA ASN A 123 -11.15 -8.62 14.67
C ASN A 123 -10.41 -8.75 13.33
N VAL A 124 -10.72 -9.82 12.59
CA VAL A 124 -10.11 -10.15 11.29
C VAL A 124 -10.45 -9.11 10.23
N THR A 125 -11.66 -8.55 10.25
CA THR A 125 -12.05 -7.48 9.32
C THR A 125 -11.17 -6.25 9.48
N SER A 126 -10.90 -5.84 10.72
CA SER A 126 -9.99 -4.72 11.00
C SER A 126 -8.57 -5.03 10.51
N ALA A 127 -8.08 -6.25 10.71
CA ALA A 127 -6.77 -6.68 10.21
C ALA A 127 -6.66 -6.70 8.69
N LEU A 128 -7.71 -7.11 7.97
CA LEU A 128 -7.76 -7.07 6.51
C LEU A 128 -7.70 -5.63 5.99
N ILE A 129 -8.39 -4.71 6.66
CA ILE A 129 -8.39 -3.29 6.30
C ILE A 129 -7.02 -2.66 6.59
N ASP A 130 -6.44 -2.95 7.75
CA ASP A 130 -5.07 -2.55 8.13
C ASP A 130 -4.04 -3.05 7.10
N PHE A 131 -4.12 -4.32 6.72
CA PHE A 131 -3.32 -4.90 5.63
C PHE A 131 -3.49 -4.10 4.33
N GLY A 132 -4.73 -3.81 3.93
CA GLY A 132 -5.02 -3.01 2.74
C GLY A 132 -4.44 -1.59 2.80
N HIS A 133 -4.56 -0.90 3.95
CA HIS A 133 -3.98 0.42 4.14
C HIS A 133 -2.45 0.36 4.01
N VAL A 134 -1.77 -0.52 4.75
CA VAL A 134 -0.31 -0.64 4.74
C VAL A 134 0.21 -0.96 3.34
N VAL A 135 -0.37 -1.95 2.65
CA VAL A 135 0.05 -2.34 1.30
C VAL A 135 -0.20 -1.21 0.30
N SER A 136 -1.34 -0.52 0.38
CA SER A 136 -1.62 0.60 -0.53
C SER A 136 -0.65 1.77 -0.34
N VAL A 137 -0.31 2.11 0.91
CA VAL A 137 0.69 3.15 1.22
C VAL A 137 2.07 2.75 0.70
N ALA A 138 2.46 1.49 0.86
CA ALA A 138 3.73 0.98 0.34
C ALA A 138 3.81 1.06 -1.19
N ILE A 139 2.72 0.75 -1.90
CA ILE A 139 2.65 0.89 -3.37
C ILE A 139 2.81 2.35 -3.79
N VAL A 140 2.18 3.29 -3.08
CA VAL A 140 2.34 4.73 -3.34
C VAL A 140 3.79 5.17 -3.15
N ILE A 141 4.44 4.74 -2.06
CA ILE A 141 5.87 5.04 -1.81
C ILE A 141 6.73 4.48 -2.94
N ARG A 142 6.53 3.21 -3.31
CA ARG A 142 7.26 2.56 -4.40
C ARG A 142 7.07 3.32 -5.72
N SER A 143 5.84 3.72 -6.04
CA SER A 143 5.53 4.51 -7.23
C SER A 143 6.29 5.84 -7.26
N ALA A 144 6.32 6.56 -6.13
CA ALA A 144 7.06 7.81 -5.99
C ALA A 144 8.59 7.61 -6.15
N LEU A 145 9.14 6.55 -5.55
CA LEU A 145 10.56 6.21 -5.68
C LEU A 145 10.97 5.94 -7.13
N LEU A 146 10.13 5.23 -7.90
CA LEU A 146 10.41 4.93 -9.30
C LEU A 146 10.24 6.14 -10.23
N TRP A 147 9.34 7.06 -9.88
CA TRP A 147 9.07 8.25 -10.70
C TRP A 147 10.13 9.34 -10.55
N VAL A 148 10.72 9.48 -9.35
CA VAL A 148 11.73 10.50 -9.08
C VAL A 148 13.09 10.06 -9.64
N LEU A 149 13.51 10.67 -10.75
CA LEU A 149 14.78 10.35 -11.42
C LEU A 149 15.99 11.08 -10.81
N THR A 150 15.78 11.92 -9.78
CA THR A 150 16.89 12.60 -9.10
C THR A 150 17.56 11.65 -8.12
N GLU A 151 18.84 11.36 -8.37
CA GLU A 151 19.62 10.41 -7.60
C GLU A 151 20.02 10.92 -6.20
N GLY A 152 20.23 9.96 -5.30
CA GLY A 152 20.70 10.21 -3.95
C GLY A 152 19.78 11.10 -3.12
N TRP A 153 20.34 11.64 -2.03
CA TRP A 153 19.57 12.34 -0.99
C TRP A 153 18.76 13.55 -1.46
N TYR A 154 19.09 14.14 -2.62
CA TYR A 154 18.35 15.24 -3.22
C TYR A 154 16.99 14.83 -3.80
N GLY A 155 16.82 13.57 -4.20
CA GLY A 155 15.53 13.05 -4.66
C GLY A 155 14.55 12.81 -3.50
N LEU A 156 15.06 12.58 -2.29
CA LEU A 156 14.24 12.17 -1.15
C LEU A 156 13.13 13.18 -0.78
N PRO A 157 13.37 14.51 -0.71
CA PRO A 157 12.30 15.48 -0.49
C PRO A 157 11.18 15.43 -1.55
N ILE A 158 11.53 15.11 -2.79
CA ILE A 158 10.58 15.03 -3.91
C ILE A 158 9.74 13.76 -3.78
N VAL A 159 10.35 12.63 -3.40
CA VAL A 159 9.65 11.39 -3.06
C VAL A 159 8.67 11.63 -1.92
N VAL A 160 9.06 12.38 -0.88
CA VAL A 160 8.18 12.74 0.24
C VAL A 160 7.02 13.62 -0.23
N ALA A 161 7.25 14.59 -1.11
CA ALA A 161 6.19 15.43 -1.66
C ALA A 161 5.18 14.61 -2.49
N ALA A 162 5.66 13.75 -3.40
CA ALA A 162 4.83 12.85 -4.19
C ALA A 162 4.06 11.86 -3.29
N PHE A 163 4.71 11.34 -2.24
CA PHE A 163 4.06 10.51 -1.22
C PHE A 163 2.90 11.22 -0.53
N ILE A 164 3.07 12.49 -0.11
CA ILE A 164 2.00 13.27 0.54
C ILE A 164 0.82 13.41 -0.42
N ILE A 165 1.07 13.79 -1.67
CA ILE A 165 0.02 13.93 -2.70
C ILE A 165 -0.69 12.59 -2.92
N GLY A 166 0.06 11.50 -3.10
CA GLY A 166 -0.49 10.16 -3.29
C GLY A 166 -1.30 9.67 -2.10
N ASN A 167 -0.88 9.97 -0.87
CA ASN A 167 -1.64 9.61 0.34
C ASN A 167 -2.93 10.42 0.49
N ILE A 168 -2.92 11.70 0.10
CA ILE A 168 -4.15 12.51 0.04
C ILE A 168 -5.12 11.87 -0.97
N CYS A 169 -4.62 11.49 -2.15
CA CYS A 169 -5.40 10.80 -3.17
C CYS A 169 -5.99 9.49 -2.63
N MET A 170 -5.19 8.66 -1.95
CA MET A 170 -5.66 7.42 -1.33
C MET A 170 -6.67 7.66 -0.19
N LEU A 171 -6.54 8.76 0.56
CA LEU A 171 -7.54 9.15 1.55
C LEU A 171 -8.88 9.47 0.88
N LEU A 172 -8.88 10.17 -0.27
CA LEU A 172 -10.10 10.44 -1.03
C LEU A 172 -10.76 9.15 -1.51
N VAL A 173 -9.98 8.16 -1.96
CA VAL A 173 -10.47 6.81 -2.33
C VAL A 173 -11.15 6.14 -1.15
N SER A 174 -10.53 6.19 0.03
CA SER A 174 -11.09 5.63 1.25
C SER A 174 -12.41 6.33 1.66
N GLN A 175 -12.44 7.66 1.65
CA GLN A 175 -13.65 8.43 1.95
C GLN A 175 -14.78 8.16 0.96
N TYR A 176 -14.44 8.03 -0.34
CA TYR A 176 -15.39 7.61 -1.36
C TYR A 176 -16.02 6.26 -1.02
N ARG A 177 -15.24 5.28 -0.55
CA ARG A 177 -15.75 3.97 -0.14
C ARG A 177 -16.65 4.03 1.08
N VAL A 178 -16.31 4.82 2.09
CA VAL A 178 -17.17 5.06 3.26
C VAL A 178 -18.51 5.66 2.82
N GLN A 179 -18.48 6.67 1.94
CA GLN A 179 -19.67 7.34 1.44
C GLN A 179 -20.53 6.45 0.53
N LEU A 180 -19.90 5.64 -0.32
CA LEU A 180 -20.57 4.67 -1.18
C LEU A 180 -21.26 3.59 -0.35
N PHE A 181 -20.60 3.08 0.68
CA PHE A 181 -21.20 2.12 1.61
C PHE A 181 -22.47 2.71 2.23
N LYS A 182 -22.40 3.93 2.78
CA LYS A 182 -23.56 4.61 3.39
C LYS A 182 -24.73 4.77 2.41
N ARG A 183 -24.46 5.05 1.13
CA ARG A 183 -25.51 5.26 0.11
C ARG A 183 -26.14 3.96 -0.39
N THR A 184 -25.40 2.86 -0.38
CA THR A 184 -25.85 1.58 -0.96
C THR A 184 -26.31 0.57 0.09
N ASN A 185 -26.01 0.82 1.37
CA ASN A 185 -26.40 -0.06 2.46
C ASN A 185 -27.87 0.15 2.83
N LYS A 186 -28.68 -0.92 2.76
CA LYS A 186 -30.12 -0.88 3.05
C LYS A 186 -30.45 -0.93 4.54
N SER A 187 -29.54 -1.44 5.40
CA SER A 187 -29.77 -1.52 6.85
C SER A 187 -29.67 -0.18 7.57
N GLY A 188 -29.14 0.86 6.90
CA GLY A 188 -28.92 2.18 7.51
C GLY A 188 -27.61 2.30 8.31
N ASP A 189 -26.90 1.19 8.53
CA ASP A 189 -25.63 1.19 9.26
C ASP A 189 -24.47 1.79 8.46
N CYS A 190 -23.45 2.25 9.17
CA CYS A 190 -22.21 2.77 8.58
C CYS A 190 -21.15 1.68 8.39
N LEU A 191 -20.20 1.89 7.47
CA LEU A 191 -19.11 0.95 7.18
C LEU A 191 -18.38 0.51 8.46
N GLN A 192 -18.13 1.47 9.34
CA GLN A 192 -17.41 1.26 10.59
C GLN A 192 -18.17 0.35 11.56
N GLN A 193 -19.50 0.28 11.48
CA GLN A 193 -20.27 -0.71 12.26
C GLN A 193 -20.03 -2.12 11.72
N ALA A 194 -20.09 -2.31 10.40
CA ALA A 194 -19.79 -3.60 9.77
C ALA A 194 -18.36 -4.10 10.06
N ILE A 195 -17.42 -3.17 10.28
CA ILE A 195 -16.06 -3.49 10.74
C ILE A 195 -16.09 -4.03 12.18
N LYS A 196 -16.77 -3.35 13.11
CA LYS A 196 -16.94 -3.83 14.50
C LYS A 196 -17.66 -5.17 14.57
N ASP A 197 -18.62 -5.41 13.68
CA ASP A 197 -19.37 -6.67 13.59
C ASP A 197 -18.56 -7.81 12.91
N ASN A 198 -17.25 -7.60 12.71
CA ASN A 198 -16.29 -8.52 12.10
C ASN A 198 -16.80 -9.11 10.77
N ASN A 199 -17.39 -8.28 9.91
CA ASN A 199 -17.82 -8.71 8.58
C ASN A 199 -16.62 -8.81 7.62
N ILE A 200 -16.04 -10.03 7.54
CA ILE A 200 -14.82 -10.31 6.76
C ILE A 200 -14.98 -9.93 5.28
N ALA A 201 -16.18 -10.13 4.70
CA ALA A 201 -16.45 -9.78 3.30
C ALA A 201 -16.27 -8.27 3.05
N VAL A 202 -16.67 -7.42 3.99
CA VAL A 202 -16.44 -5.97 3.92
C VAL A 202 -14.95 -5.66 3.95
N GLY A 203 -14.19 -6.34 4.82
CA GLY A 203 -12.74 -6.18 4.93
C GLY A 203 -12.00 -6.52 3.64
N ILE A 204 -12.27 -7.70 3.07
CA ILE A 204 -11.66 -8.15 1.79
C ILE A 204 -11.95 -7.17 0.66
N ARG A 205 -13.23 -6.78 0.51
CA ARG A 205 -13.64 -5.87 -0.56
C ARG A 205 -13.02 -4.48 -0.41
N TYR A 206 -12.93 -3.97 0.81
CA TYR A 206 -12.33 -2.66 1.09
C TYR A 206 -10.81 -2.69 0.85
N ALA A 207 -10.11 -3.69 1.37
CA ALA A 207 -8.66 -3.86 1.18
C ALA A 207 -8.29 -4.01 -0.29
N GLY A 208 -8.98 -4.89 -1.02
CA GLY A 208 -8.74 -5.09 -2.46
C GLY A 208 -8.97 -3.83 -3.29
N PHE A 209 -10.00 -3.04 -2.95
CA PHE A 209 -10.26 -1.77 -3.63
C PHE A 209 -9.13 -0.75 -3.42
N LEU A 210 -8.59 -0.64 -2.20
CA LEU A 210 -7.46 0.25 -1.92
C LEU A 210 -6.18 -0.20 -2.61
N ILE A 211 -5.86 -1.49 -2.55
CA ILE A 211 -4.68 -2.04 -3.23
C ILE A 211 -4.79 -1.80 -4.74
N GLY A 212 -5.94 -2.10 -5.35
CA GLY A 212 -6.21 -1.82 -6.76
C GLY A 212 -6.10 -0.33 -7.12
N SER A 213 -6.60 0.56 -6.26
CA SER A 213 -6.49 2.02 -6.48
C SER A 213 -5.05 2.51 -6.42
N ALA A 214 -4.25 2.00 -5.48
CA ALA A 214 -2.84 2.36 -5.36
C ALA A 214 -2.01 1.85 -6.55
N LEU A 215 -2.31 0.64 -7.04
CA LEU A 215 -1.74 0.14 -8.29
C LEU A 215 -2.12 1.04 -9.47
N ALA A 216 -3.40 1.39 -9.60
CA ALA A 216 -3.84 2.32 -10.64
C ALA A 216 -3.16 3.69 -10.54
N LEU A 217 -2.93 4.21 -9.33
CA LEU A 217 -2.20 5.46 -9.12
C LEU A 217 -0.76 5.39 -9.64
N THR A 218 -0.15 4.20 -9.72
CA THR A 218 1.18 4.01 -10.32
C THR A 218 1.22 4.39 -11.80
N ALA A 219 0.08 4.37 -12.50
CA ALA A 219 -0.03 4.89 -13.86
C ALA A 219 0.40 6.37 -13.98
N ALA A 220 0.27 7.15 -12.90
CA ALA A 220 0.69 8.56 -12.89
C ALA A 220 2.18 8.71 -13.25
N SER A 221 3.01 7.73 -12.90
CA SER A 221 4.45 7.76 -13.14
C SER A 221 4.83 7.62 -14.62
N GLY A 222 3.99 7.00 -15.44
CA GLY A 222 4.18 6.96 -16.90
C GLY A 222 3.47 8.08 -17.66
N LEU A 223 2.38 8.61 -17.09
CA LEU A 223 1.60 9.70 -17.69
C LEU A 223 2.19 11.09 -17.43
N ALA A 224 2.90 11.29 -16.32
CA ALA A 224 3.44 12.58 -15.93
C ALA A 224 4.97 12.64 -16.11
N PRO A 225 5.49 13.52 -16.99
CA PRO A 225 6.92 13.64 -17.19
C PRO A 225 7.60 14.18 -15.93
N TYR A 226 8.77 13.63 -15.62
CA TYR A 226 9.66 14.13 -14.57
C TYR A 226 10.71 15.05 -15.17
N VAL A 227 10.72 16.32 -14.76
CA VAL A 227 11.70 17.33 -15.18
C VAL A 227 12.42 17.87 -13.96
N ALA A 228 13.67 17.45 -13.77
CA ALA A 228 14.48 17.80 -12.59
C ALA A 228 14.67 19.32 -12.41
N ASP A 229 14.75 20.06 -13.52
CA ASP A 229 14.93 21.52 -13.50
C ASP A 229 13.65 22.29 -13.13
N ASN A 230 12.50 21.62 -13.13
CA ASN A 230 11.22 22.23 -12.76
C ASN A 230 10.34 21.26 -11.98
N ILE A 231 10.74 21.04 -10.72
CA ILE A 231 10.06 20.13 -9.78
C ILE A 231 8.61 20.56 -9.52
N ASN A 232 8.33 21.86 -9.48
CA ASN A 232 6.97 22.36 -9.24
C ASN A 232 6.00 21.92 -10.35
N SER A 233 6.39 22.07 -11.62
CA SER A 233 5.59 21.60 -12.74
C SER A 233 5.50 20.07 -12.77
N SER A 234 6.60 19.37 -12.47
CA SER A 234 6.61 17.89 -12.42
C SER A 234 5.60 17.36 -11.39
N LEU A 235 5.61 17.91 -10.17
CA LEU A 235 4.66 17.52 -9.12
C LEU A 235 3.22 17.88 -9.49
N LEU A 236 2.98 19.01 -10.17
CA LEU A 236 1.66 19.38 -10.64
C LEU A 236 1.12 18.39 -11.67
N TYR A 237 1.92 18.05 -12.69
CA TYR A 237 1.51 17.06 -13.70
C TYR A 237 1.27 15.68 -13.09
N TRP A 238 2.14 15.25 -12.18
CA TRP A 238 1.97 13.99 -11.48
C TRP A 238 0.72 13.97 -10.60
N SER A 239 0.41 15.08 -9.91
CA SER A 239 -0.82 15.22 -9.13
C SER A 239 -2.08 15.08 -9.99
N ILE A 240 -2.10 15.74 -11.15
CA ILE A 240 -3.22 15.67 -12.10
C ILE A 240 -3.35 14.24 -12.65
N ALA A 241 -2.25 13.61 -13.04
CA ALA A 241 -2.23 12.25 -13.54
C ALA A 241 -2.67 11.22 -12.48
N ALA A 242 -2.27 11.40 -11.22
CA ALA A 242 -2.69 10.54 -10.09
C ALA A 242 -4.19 10.63 -9.83
N LEU A 243 -4.74 11.85 -9.79
CA LEU A 243 -6.19 12.06 -9.64
C LEU A 243 -6.96 11.49 -10.83
N GLY A 244 -6.50 11.74 -12.06
CA GLY A 244 -7.09 11.19 -13.28
C GLY A 244 -7.09 9.66 -13.29
N SER A 245 -5.98 9.04 -12.86
CA SER A 245 -5.85 7.59 -12.76
C SER A 245 -6.81 6.99 -11.73
N ILE A 246 -7.00 7.64 -10.57
CA ILE A 246 -8.01 7.20 -9.60
C ILE A 246 -9.43 7.29 -10.16
N VAL A 247 -9.77 8.39 -10.83
CA VAL A 247 -11.10 8.55 -11.43
C VAL A 247 -11.32 7.46 -12.47
N LEU A 248 -10.36 7.23 -13.36
CA LEU A 248 -10.43 6.17 -14.37
C LEU A 248 -10.57 4.78 -13.72
N PHE A 249 -9.79 4.50 -12.68
CA PHE A 249 -9.90 3.25 -11.92
C PHE A 249 -11.30 3.04 -11.34
N ILE A 250 -11.88 4.06 -10.71
CA ILE A 250 -13.22 3.99 -10.13
C ILE A 250 -14.25 3.71 -11.22
N VAL A 251 -14.18 4.43 -12.35
CA VAL A 251 -15.10 4.25 -13.48
C VAL A 251 -14.99 2.82 -14.04
N LEU A 252 -13.78 2.35 -14.32
CA LEU A 252 -13.55 0.99 -14.82
C LEU A 252 -14.03 -0.05 -13.82
N HIS A 253 -13.76 0.12 -12.53
CA HIS A 253 -14.22 -0.80 -11.50
C HIS A 253 -15.76 -0.88 -11.45
N LEU A 254 -16.45 0.26 -11.50
CA LEU A 254 -17.92 0.31 -11.48
C LEU A 254 -18.54 -0.35 -12.72
N ILE A 255 -17.94 -0.17 -13.89
CA ILE A 255 -18.38 -0.81 -15.13
C ILE A 255 -18.16 -2.33 -15.03
N MET A 256 -16.93 -2.75 -14.73
CA MET A 256 -16.54 -4.14 -14.75
C MET A 256 -17.27 -4.97 -13.69
N ILE A 257 -17.47 -4.43 -12.48
CA ILE A 257 -18.17 -5.17 -11.42
C ILE A 257 -19.64 -5.39 -11.79
N LYS A 258 -20.26 -4.43 -12.49
CA LYS A 258 -21.64 -4.56 -12.98
C LYS A 258 -21.77 -5.59 -14.09
N ILE A 259 -20.74 -5.76 -14.91
CA ILE A 259 -20.70 -6.78 -15.97
C ILE A 259 -20.47 -8.17 -15.36
N ILE A 260 -19.45 -8.32 -14.52
CA ILE A 260 -19.04 -9.63 -13.98
C ILE A 260 -20.09 -10.19 -13.00
N LEU A 261 -20.67 -9.33 -12.15
CA LEU A 261 -21.70 -9.71 -11.19
C LEU A 261 -23.08 -9.21 -11.61
N ALA A 262 -23.39 -9.34 -12.89
CA ALA A 262 -24.65 -8.88 -13.48
C ALA A 262 -25.87 -9.49 -12.77
N GLY A 263 -26.87 -8.66 -12.50
CA GLY A 263 -28.13 -9.07 -11.87
C GLY A 263 -28.05 -9.32 -10.35
N LYS A 264 -26.92 -9.06 -9.69
CA LYS A 264 -26.77 -9.19 -8.23
C LYS A 264 -26.59 -7.85 -7.54
N ASP A 265 -27.18 -7.70 -6.36
CA ASP A 265 -26.94 -6.55 -5.48
C ASP A 265 -25.68 -6.80 -4.66
N ILE A 266 -24.54 -6.36 -5.19
CA ILE A 266 -23.22 -6.57 -4.59
C ILE A 266 -23.14 -5.99 -3.18
N SER A 267 -23.84 -4.89 -2.91
CA SER A 267 -23.85 -4.29 -1.58
C SER A 267 -24.65 -5.13 -0.59
N ASP A 268 -25.80 -5.69 -0.97
CA ASP A 268 -26.55 -6.61 -0.11
C ASP A 268 -25.78 -7.91 0.17
N GLU A 269 -25.20 -8.51 -0.87
CA GLU A 269 -24.39 -9.74 -0.77
C GLU A 269 -23.23 -9.57 0.22
N VAL A 270 -22.49 -8.46 0.15
CA VAL A 270 -21.32 -8.24 1.00
C VAL A 270 -21.70 -7.73 2.39
N ASN A 271 -22.61 -6.75 2.47
CA ASN A 271 -22.88 -6.06 3.73
C ASN A 271 -23.78 -6.88 4.65
N ARG A 272 -24.85 -7.49 4.11
CA ARG A 272 -25.87 -8.22 4.88
C ARG A 272 -25.63 -9.72 4.88
N GLN A 273 -25.38 -10.30 3.71
CA GLN A 273 -25.19 -11.76 3.58
C GLN A 273 -23.75 -12.20 3.94
N LYS A 274 -22.83 -11.24 4.16
CA LYS A 274 -21.42 -11.48 4.49
C LYS A 274 -20.72 -12.41 3.47
N ASN A 275 -21.10 -12.29 2.19
CA ASN A 275 -20.63 -13.17 1.14
C ASN A 275 -19.16 -12.89 0.77
N VAL A 276 -18.26 -13.72 1.31
CA VAL A 276 -16.80 -13.64 1.08
C VAL A 276 -16.43 -13.90 -0.38
N GLY A 277 -17.16 -14.76 -1.10
CA GLY A 277 -16.90 -15.06 -2.50
C GLY A 277 -17.10 -13.82 -3.40
N VAL A 278 -18.21 -13.11 -3.21
CA VAL A 278 -18.49 -11.85 -3.91
C VAL A 278 -17.46 -10.78 -3.57
N ALA A 279 -17.06 -10.69 -2.29
CA ALA A 279 -16.02 -9.77 -1.87
C ALA A 279 -14.65 -10.08 -2.51
N ALA A 280 -14.27 -11.36 -2.59
CA ALA A 280 -13.03 -11.80 -3.22
C ALA A 280 -13.01 -11.51 -4.72
N ILE A 281 -14.11 -11.76 -5.44
CA ILE A 281 -14.25 -11.38 -6.86
C ILE A 281 -14.10 -9.86 -7.02
N SER A 282 -14.75 -9.07 -6.16
CA SER A 282 -14.62 -7.61 -6.20
C SER A 282 -13.18 -7.14 -5.93
N ALA A 283 -12.47 -7.77 -5.01
CA ALA A 283 -11.08 -7.47 -4.69
C ALA A 283 -10.13 -7.85 -5.84
N ALA A 284 -10.30 -9.05 -6.41
CA ALA A 284 -9.53 -9.53 -7.55
C ALA A 284 -9.75 -8.65 -8.79
N LEU A 285 -10.98 -8.16 -9.00
CA LEU A 285 -11.26 -7.22 -10.08
C LEU A 285 -10.56 -5.87 -9.87
N SER A 286 -10.60 -5.32 -8.65
CA SER A 286 -9.84 -4.11 -8.32
C SER A 286 -8.34 -4.31 -8.56
N PHE A 287 -7.79 -5.44 -8.13
CA PHE A 287 -6.39 -5.78 -8.39
C PHE A 287 -6.10 -5.82 -9.90
N ALA A 288 -6.88 -6.57 -10.68
CA ALA A 288 -6.68 -6.74 -12.11
C ALA A 288 -6.74 -5.42 -12.89
N ILE A 289 -7.70 -4.54 -12.57
CA ILE A 289 -7.80 -3.21 -13.20
C ILE A 289 -6.57 -2.38 -12.81
N GLY A 290 -6.24 -2.34 -11.52
CA GLY A 290 -5.10 -1.57 -11.01
C GLY A 290 -3.77 -1.99 -11.62
N THR A 291 -3.49 -3.30 -11.67
CA THR A 291 -2.27 -3.83 -12.31
C THR A 291 -2.26 -3.55 -13.80
N THR A 292 -3.38 -3.73 -14.50
CA THR A 292 -3.46 -3.47 -15.94
C THR A 292 -3.20 -2.01 -16.25
N MET A 293 -3.76 -1.09 -15.47
CA MET A 293 -3.48 0.33 -15.61
C MET A 293 -2.01 0.66 -15.32
N ALA A 294 -1.44 0.10 -14.25
CA ALA A 294 -0.03 0.28 -13.92
C ALA A 294 0.88 -0.21 -15.06
N SER A 295 0.56 -1.34 -15.69
CA SER A 295 1.35 -1.90 -16.78
C SER A 295 1.16 -1.21 -18.13
N LEU A 296 -0.05 -0.72 -18.44
CA LEU A 296 -0.34 -0.08 -19.73
C LEU A 296 -0.01 1.41 -19.76
N LEU A 297 -0.11 2.08 -18.61
CA LEU A 297 0.00 3.53 -18.50
C LEU A 297 1.16 3.98 -17.61
N GLY A 298 1.69 3.09 -16.77
CA GLY A 298 2.86 3.37 -15.93
C GLY A 298 4.17 3.30 -16.71
N ALA A 299 5.22 3.89 -16.11
CA ALA A 299 6.61 3.79 -16.55
C ALA A 299 7.30 2.60 -15.88
#